data_AF-A0AAD4D4Q0-F1
#
_entry.id   AF-A0AAD4D4Q0-F1
#
_cell.length_a   1.000
_cell.length_b   1.000
_cell.length_c   1.000
_cell.angle_alpha   90.00
_cell.angle_beta   90.00
_cell.angle_gamma   90.00
#
_symmetry.space_group_name_H-M   'P 1'
#
loop_
_entity.id
_entity.type
_entity.pdbx_description
1 polymer ?
#
loop_
_entity_poly.entity_id
_entity_poly.type
_entity_poly.pdbx_seq_one_letter_code
_entity_poly.pdbx_strand_id
1 'polypeptide(L)'
;MHKLFHGGRSHTPAHVNKPLPEPVVDPDEGKNPIGELVIVPIQGRDLPNRERFGKQDPFILFKLGNVSKRSSTDVRGGQRPRWKDDQINIKMYESDAKDATSLYVTCLDEDHQKNDFIGNCVVNLAKVIDYGEHDDWFELTFKGREAGELQLQLTYYSYVRAFYP
;
A
#
# COMPACT_ATOMS: atom_id res chain seq x y z
N MET A 1 75.04 -1.36 15.07
CA MET A 1 73.64 -1.30 14.60
C MET A 1 72.73 -1.51 15.81
N HIS A 2 72.20 -0.42 16.38
CA HIS A 2 71.35 -0.45 17.58
C HIS A 2 69.87 -0.68 17.22
N LYS A 3 69.22 -1.59 17.95
CA LYS A 3 67.78 -1.87 17.91
C LYS A 3 66.99 -0.71 18.53
N LEU A 4 65.86 -0.34 17.94
CA LEU A 4 64.79 0.41 18.59
C LEU A 4 63.47 -0.35 18.45
N PHE A 5 63.04 -0.94 19.56
CA PHE A 5 61.69 -1.44 19.76
C PHE A 5 60.76 -0.24 19.98
N HIS A 6 59.66 -0.16 19.22
CA HIS A 6 58.58 0.78 19.51
C HIS A 6 57.43 -0.01 20.17
N GLY A 7 57.16 0.36 21.43
CA GLY A 7 56.14 -0.24 22.28
C GLY A 7 54.72 0.02 21.79
N GLY A 8 53.85 -0.93 22.09
CA GLY A 8 52.44 -0.90 21.76
C GLY A 8 51.65 0.13 22.56
N ARG A 9 50.53 0.55 21.98
CA ARG A 9 49.38 1.08 22.72
C ARG A 9 48.20 0.16 22.43
N SER A 10 47.81 -0.66 23.40
CA SER A 10 46.54 -1.36 23.40
C SER A 10 45.44 -0.35 23.71
N HIS A 11 44.76 0.15 22.67
CA HIS A 11 43.48 0.81 22.84
C HIS A 11 42.42 -0.26 23.04
N THR A 12 41.94 -0.43 24.27
CA THR A 12 40.67 -1.10 24.51
C THR A 12 39.55 -0.17 24.01
N PRO A 13 38.61 -0.62 23.17
CA PRO A 13 37.47 0.21 22.81
C PRO A 13 36.55 0.31 24.03
N ALA A 14 36.19 1.54 24.40
CA ALA A 14 35.13 1.78 25.36
C ALA A 14 33.86 1.09 24.85
N HIS A 15 33.30 0.18 25.65
CA HIS A 15 31.95 -0.35 25.42
C HIS A 15 30.99 0.83 25.56
N VAL A 16 30.59 1.42 24.42
CA VAL A 16 29.51 2.39 24.38
C VAL A 16 28.26 1.63 24.78
N ASN A 17 27.72 1.92 25.97
CA ASN A 17 26.38 1.48 26.36
C ASN A 17 25.37 2.12 25.39
N LYS A 18 25.12 1.44 24.28
CA LYS A 18 24.01 1.78 23.40
C LYS A 18 22.73 1.48 24.20
N PRO A 19 21.80 2.43 24.37
CA PRO A 19 20.53 2.13 25.01
C PRO A 19 19.87 0.96 24.26
N LEU A 20 19.30 0.03 25.03
CA LEU A 20 18.50 -1.05 24.46
C LEU A 20 17.41 -0.42 23.58
N PRO A 21 17.12 -1.01 22.40
CA PRO A 21 15.98 -0.55 21.61
C PRO A 21 14.73 -0.59 22.49
N GLU A 22 13.89 0.44 22.39
CA GLU A 22 12.60 0.44 23.07
C GLU A 22 11.80 -0.82 22.68
N PRO A 23 10.94 -1.34 23.57
CA PRO A 23 10.07 -2.46 23.23
C PRO A 23 9.31 -2.11 21.94
N VAL A 24 9.36 -3.02 20.97
CA VAL A 24 8.55 -2.89 19.76
C VAL A 24 7.10 -3.12 20.18
N VAL A 25 6.40 -2.04 20.52
CA VAL A 25 4.95 -2.06 20.77
C VAL A 25 4.29 -2.42 19.45
N ASP A 26 3.48 -3.49 19.45
CA ASP A 26 2.71 -3.86 18.27
C ASP A 26 1.74 -2.71 17.95
N PRO A 27 1.78 -2.10 16.74
CA PRO A 27 0.91 -0.99 16.40
C PRO A 27 -0.59 -1.34 16.46
N ASP A 28 -0.92 -2.63 16.55
CA ASP A 28 -2.28 -3.14 16.67
C ASP A 28 -2.59 -3.75 18.06
N GLU A 29 -1.68 -3.60 19.04
CA GLU A 29 -1.92 -4.04 20.41
C GLU A 29 -3.20 -3.41 21.00
N GLY A 30 -4.10 -4.26 21.48
CA GLY A 30 -5.37 -3.82 22.08
C GLY A 30 -6.48 -3.48 21.08
N LYS A 31 -6.25 -3.57 19.77
CA LYS A 31 -7.32 -3.40 18.76
C LYS A 31 -8.07 -4.72 18.53
N ASN A 32 -9.39 -4.61 18.32
CA ASN A 32 -10.25 -5.75 18.02
C ASN A 32 -10.45 -5.88 16.49
N PRO A 33 -9.86 -6.89 15.81
CA PRO A 33 -10.02 -7.05 14.38
C PRO A 33 -11.42 -7.59 14.04
N ILE A 34 -12.09 -6.95 13.09
CA ILE A 34 -13.46 -7.30 12.67
C ILE A 34 -13.50 -8.07 11.35
N GLY A 35 -12.43 -7.98 10.56
CA GLY A 35 -12.28 -8.71 9.30
C GLY A 35 -11.04 -8.28 8.52
N GLU A 36 -10.93 -8.79 7.30
CA GLU A 36 -9.86 -8.45 6.36
C GLU A 36 -10.44 -8.13 4.98
N LEU A 37 -10.05 -6.99 4.43
CA LEU A 37 -10.32 -6.59 3.06
C LEU A 37 -9.17 -7.07 2.18
N VAL A 38 -9.49 -7.92 1.21
CA VAL A 38 -8.59 -8.36 0.15
C VAL A 38 -8.90 -7.58 -1.12
N ILE A 39 -7.86 -7.00 -1.71
CA ILE A 39 -7.94 -6.13 -2.88
C ILE A 39 -7.03 -6.71 -3.97
N VAL A 40 -7.59 -6.98 -5.14
CA VAL A 40 -6.85 -7.43 -6.32
C VAL A 40 -7.00 -6.39 -7.43
N PRO A 41 -5.96 -5.57 -7.70
CA PRO A 41 -5.96 -4.69 -8.86
C PRO A 41 -5.76 -5.51 -10.14
N ILE A 42 -6.72 -5.49 -11.05
CA ILE A 42 -6.65 -6.32 -12.26
C ILE A 42 -5.90 -5.58 -13.36
N GLN A 43 -6.42 -4.42 -13.76
CA GLN A 43 -5.90 -3.65 -14.89
C GLN A 43 -6.45 -2.22 -14.91
N GLY A 44 -5.71 -1.32 -15.54
CA GLY A 44 -6.17 0.02 -15.88
C GLY A 44 -6.51 0.14 -17.37
N ARG A 45 -7.36 1.09 -17.72
CA ARG A 45 -7.59 1.48 -19.12
C ARG A 45 -7.75 2.98 -19.27
N ASP A 46 -7.31 3.45 -20.44
CA ASP A 46 -7.48 4.84 -20.87
C ASP A 46 -6.88 5.86 -19.87
N LEU A 47 -5.81 5.44 -19.19
CA LEU A 47 -5.06 6.29 -18.27
C LEU A 47 -4.32 7.39 -19.06
N PRO A 48 -4.31 8.65 -18.61
CA PRO A 48 -3.48 9.68 -19.22
C PRO A 48 -2.00 9.31 -19.08
N ASN A 49 -1.22 9.45 -20.15
CA ASN A 49 0.23 9.28 -20.09
C ASN A 49 0.88 10.51 -19.46
N ARG A 50 1.66 10.33 -18.39
CA ARG A 50 2.38 11.42 -17.70
C ARG A 50 3.78 11.64 -18.25
N GLU A 51 4.34 10.61 -18.89
CA GLU A 51 5.64 10.68 -19.52
C GLU A 51 5.67 11.55 -20.78
N ARG A 52 6.73 12.36 -20.92
CA ARG A 52 6.99 13.10 -22.16
C ARG A 52 7.44 12.19 -23.29
N PHE A 53 8.18 11.13 -22.96
CA PHE A 53 8.71 10.17 -23.92
C PHE A 53 8.56 8.74 -23.38
N GLY A 54 8.08 7.84 -24.23
CA GLY A 54 7.95 6.42 -23.86
C GLY A 54 6.65 6.10 -23.13
N LYS A 55 6.70 5.01 -22.36
CA LYS A 55 5.57 4.51 -21.58
C LYS A 55 5.84 4.79 -20.11
N GLN A 56 4.81 5.27 -19.41
CA GLN A 56 4.75 5.29 -17.95
C GLN A 56 4.81 3.89 -17.33
N ASP A 57 5.13 3.87 -16.04
CA ASP A 57 5.33 2.71 -15.15
C ASP A 57 4.28 2.76 -14.01
N PRO A 58 3.01 2.39 -14.25
CA PRO A 58 1.94 2.65 -13.30
C PRO A 58 1.95 1.69 -12.09
N PHE A 59 1.62 2.22 -10.92
CA PHE A 59 1.27 1.45 -9.71
C PHE A 59 0.08 2.08 -8.99
N ILE A 60 -0.53 1.31 -8.08
CA ILE A 60 -1.70 1.71 -7.30
C ILE A 60 -1.33 1.81 -5.82
N LEU A 61 -1.72 2.92 -5.19
CA LEU A 61 -1.69 3.13 -3.76
C LEU A 61 -3.11 3.00 -3.20
N PHE A 62 -3.26 2.10 -2.22
CA PHE A 62 -4.48 1.85 -1.47
C PHE A 62 -4.35 2.43 -0.07
N LYS A 63 -5.32 3.22 0.36
CA LYS A 63 -5.40 3.75 1.73
C LYS A 63 -6.76 3.48 2.34
N LEU A 64 -6.75 2.83 3.51
CA LEU A 64 -7.92 2.56 4.33
C LEU A 64 -7.62 2.99 5.77
N GLY A 65 -8.34 3.99 6.27
CA GLY A 65 -8.01 4.64 7.53
C GLY A 65 -6.55 5.11 7.57
N ASN A 66 -5.78 4.59 8.54
CA ASN A 66 -4.36 4.91 8.72
C ASN A 66 -3.40 3.94 7.99
N VAL A 67 -3.93 2.87 7.38
CA VAL A 67 -3.12 1.88 6.66
C VAL A 67 -2.99 2.30 5.20
N SER A 68 -1.75 2.28 4.69
CA SER A 68 -1.46 2.48 3.27
C SER A 68 -0.63 1.31 2.75
N LYS A 69 -1.03 0.74 1.61
CA LYS A 69 -0.33 -0.34 0.91
C LYS A 69 -0.30 -0.04 -0.58
N ARG A 70 0.69 -0.55 -1.31
CA ARG A 70 0.79 -0.35 -2.76
C ARG A 70 0.85 -1.68 -3.51
N SER A 71 0.45 -1.65 -4.76
CA SER A 71 0.75 -2.68 -5.75
C SER A 71 2.23 -2.62 -6.15
N SER A 72 2.68 -3.69 -6.81
CA SER A 72 3.81 -3.69 -7.72
C SER A 72 3.61 -2.68 -8.85
N THR A 73 4.71 -2.35 -9.51
CA THR A 73 4.74 -1.43 -10.64
C THR A 73 4.64 -2.23 -11.94
N ASP A 74 3.72 -1.85 -12.82
CA ASP A 74 3.67 -2.40 -14.17
C ASP A 74 4.66 -1.65 -15.06
N VAL A 75 5.89 -2.18 -15.11
CA VAL A 75 7.01 -1.56 -15.84
C VAL A 75 6.69 -1.51 -17.33
N ARG A 76 6.69 -0.30 -17.87
CA ARG A 76 6.30 0.07 -19.23
C ARG A 76 4.86 -0.33 -19.54
N GLY A 77 3.97 -0.27 -18.54
CA GLY A 77 2.54 -0.55 -18.65
C GLY A 77 1.77 0.47 -19.50
N GLY A 78 2.27 1.70 -19.59
CA GLY A 78 1.66 2.74 -20.43
C GLY A 78 0.24 3.10 -19.98
N GLN A 79 -0.70 3.23 -20.93
CA GLN A 79 -2.08 3.66 -20.64
C GLN A 79 -3.04 2.49 -20.33
N ARG A 80 -2.56 1.24 -20.38
CA ARG A 80 -3.35 0.02 -20.15
C ARG A 80 -2.58 -1.00 -19.28
N PRO A 81 -2.20 -0.62 -18.04
CA PRO A 81 -1.38 -1.46 -17.18
C PRO A 81 -2.13 -2.67 -16.62
N ARG A 82 -1.39 -3.67 -16.11
CA ARG A 82 -1.92 -4.91 -15.51
C ARG A 82 -1.20 -5.28 -14.21
N TRP A 83 -1.96 -5.66 -13.18
CA TRP A 83 -1.43 -6.04 -11.86
C TRP A 83 -2.06 -7.31 -11.27
N LYS A 84 -2.71 -8.15 -12.10
CA LYS A 84 -3.51 -9.31 -11.67
C LYS A 84 -2.82 -10.32 -10.72
N ASP A 85 -1.50 -10.30 -10.63
CA ASP A 85 -0.73 -11.19 -9.76
C ASP A 85 -0.53 -10.61 -8.35
N ASP A 86 -0.96 -9.36 -8.14
CA ASP A 86 -0.94 -8.68 -6.85
C ASP A 86 -2.17 -8.98 -6.02
N GLN A 87 -1.96 -9.11 -4.70
CA GLN A 87 -3.03 -9.17 -3.73
C GLN A 87 -2.65 -8.31 -2.52
N ILE A 88 -3.51 -7.37 -2.16
CA ILE A 88 -3.32 -6.46 -1.04
C ILE A 88 -4.34 -6.80 0.04
N ASN A 89 -3.86 -7.22 1.20
CA ASN A 89 -4.71 -7.52 2.35
C ASN A 89 -4.61 -6.40 3.39
N ILE A 90 -5.75 -5.86 3.84
CA ILE A 90 -5.81 -4.86 4.92
C ILE A 90 -6.77 -5.37 6.00
N LYS A 91 -6.24 -5.59 7.21
CA LYS A 91 -7.06 -5.87 8.39
C LYS A 91 -7.88 -4.65 8.77
N MET A 92 -9.13 -4.88 9.14
CA MET A 92 -10.05 -3.86 9.63
C MET A 92 -10.28 -4.06 11.12
N TYR A 93 -10.33 -2.97 11.87
CA TYR A 93 -10.52 -2.97 13.32
C TYR A 93 -11.82 -2.26 13.70
N GLU A 94 -12.43 -2.68 14.80
CA GLU A 94 -13.67 -2.08 15.33
C GLU A 94 -13.49 -0.59 15.64
N SER A 95 -12.30 -0.20 16.15
CA SER A 95 -11.93 1.18 16.41
C SER A 95 -12.00 2.08 15.17
N ASP A 96 -11.77 1.49 13.99
CA ASP A 96 -11.62 2.20 12.73
C ASP A 96 -12.89 2.09 11.87
N ALA A 97 -13.93 1.39 12.34
CA ALA A 97 -15.11 1.05 11.55
C ALA A 97 -15.84 2.29 10.96
N LYS A 98 -15.78 3.44 11.65
CA LYS A 98 -16.34 4.71 11.14
C LYS A 98 -15.52 5.28 9.98
N ASP A 99 -14.20 5.17 10.06
CA ASP A 99 -13.24 5.74 9.11
C ASP A 99 -12.87 4.77 7.97
N ALA A 100 -13.15 3.48 8.15
CA ALA A 100 -12.83 2.38 7.23
C ALA A 100 -14.00 2.01 6.30
N THR A 101 -14.88 2.97 6.00
CA THR A 101 -16.00 2.78 5.04
C THR A 101 -15.61 3.13 3.61
N SER A 102 -14.46 3.79 3.42
CA SER A 102 -13.98 4.30 2.13
C SER A 102 -12.55 3.89 1.88
N LEU A 103 -12.32 3.19 0.78
CA LEU A 103 -10.99 2.87 0.28
C LEU A 103 -10.55 3.96 -0.71
N TYR A 104 -9.50 4.70 -0.36
CA TYR A 104 -8.90 5.68 -1.25
C TYR A 104 -7.91 4.96 -2.17
N VAL A 105 -8.10 5.14 -3.48
CA VAL A 105 -7.29 4.48 -4.51
C VAL A 105 -6.63 5.54 -5.36
N THR A 106 -5.31 5.50 -5.47
CA THR A 106 -4.53 6.46 -6.26
C THR A 106 -3.63 5.73 -7.23
N CYS A 107 -3.72 6.06 -8.51
CA CYS A 107 -2.82 5.57 -9.55
C CYS A 107 -1.70 6.60 -9.78
N LEU A 108 -0.46 6.13 -9.75
CA LEU A 108 0.75 6.92 -9.91
C LEU A 108 1.66 6.28 -10.95
N ASP A 109 2.46 7.10 -11.60
CA ASP A 109 3.59 6.71 -12.43
C ASP A 109 4.85 6.67 -11.56
N GLU A 110 5.59 5.57 -11.54
CA GLU A 110 6.83 5.46 -10.77
C GLU A 110 8.00 6.11 -11.52
N ASP A 111 8.60 7.13 -10.91
CA ASP A 111 9.79 7.83 -11.43
C ASP A 111 10.88 7.86 -10.35
N HIS A 112 12.15 7.84 -10.77
CA HIS A 112 13.33 7.92 -9.90
C HIS A 112 13.36 9.13 -8.96
N GLN A 113 12.80 10.28 -9.35
CA GLN A 113 12.79 11.47 -8.50
C GLN A 113 11.50 11.60 -7.71
N LYS A 114 10.37 11.55 -8.39
CA LYS A 114 9.06 11.77 -7.79
C LYS A 114 7.98 11.13 -8.66
N ASN A 115 7.19 10.27 -8.03
CA ASN A 115 6.06 9.65 -8.70
C ASN A 115 5.04 10.71 -9.18
N ASP A 116 4.65 10.57 -10.44
CA ASP A 116 3.68 11.46 -11.07
C ASP A 116 2.26 10.96 -10.87
N PHE A 117 1.35 11.87 -10.52
CA PHE A 117 -0.04 11.52 -10.26
C PHE A 117 -0.79 11.26 -11.56
N ILE A 118 -1.40 10.08 -11.70
CA ILE A 118 -2.23 9.72 -12.86
C ILE A 118 -3.70 10.04 -12.59
N GLY A 119 -4.27 9.53 -11.51
CA GLY A 119 -5.69 9.66 -11.18
C GLY A 119 -6.03 9.03 -9.84
N ASN A 120 -7.17 9.38 -9.25
CA ASN A 120 -7.67 8.75 -8.03
C ASN A 120 -9.18 8.52 -8.06
N CYS A 121 -9.63 7.61 -7.21
CA CYS A 121 -11.04 7.44 -6.88
C CYS A 121 -11.20 7.09 -5.40
N VAL A 122 -12.45 7.10 -4.93
CA VAL A 122 -12.83 6.64 -3.60
C VAL A 122 -13.86 5.53 -3.78
N VAL A 123 -13.53 4.34 -3.30
CA VAL A 123 -14.41 3.18 -3.36
C VAL A 123 -15.18 3.07 -2.05
N ASN A 124 -16.51 3.12 -2.13
CA ASN A 124 -17.37 2.84 -1.00
C ASN A 124 -17.39 1.33 -0.73
N LEU A 125 -17.03 0.94 0.50
CA LEU A 125 -16.90 -0.46 0.90
C LEU A 125 -18.20 -1.11 1.36
N ALA A 126 -19.32 -0.37 1.45
CA ALA A 126 -20.60 -0.92 1.90
C ALA A 126 -21.00 -2.20 1.14
N LYS A 127 -20.89 -2.19 -0.21
CA LYS A 127 -21.23 -3.35 -1.03
C LYS A 127 -20.37 -4.58 -0.72
N VAL A 128 -19.05 -4.43 -0.60
CA VAL A 128 -18.17 -5.58 -0.28
C VAL A 128 -18.36 -6.05 1.17
N ILE A 129 -18.67 -5.14 2.10
CA ILE A 129 -18.94 -5.50 3.50
C ILE A 129 -20.26 -6.27 3.62
N ASP A 130 -21.31 -5.84 2.93
CA ASP A 130 -22.65 -6.44 3.02
C ASP A 130 -22.76 -7.76 2.26
N TYR A 131 -22.14 -7.85 1.08
CA TYR A 131 -22.27 -9.01 0.18
C TYR A 131 -21.02 -9.92 0.15
N GLY A 132 -19.92 -9.51 0.79
CA GLY A 132 -18.66 -10.25 0.82
C GLY A 132 -17.74 -9.99 -0.37
N GLU A 133 -18.26 -9.56 -1.52
CA GLU A 133 -17.47 -9.29 -2.72
C GLU A 133 -17.93 -8.03 -3.49
N HIS A 134 -17.00 -7.39 -4.20
CA HIS A 134 -17.30 -6.30 -5.12
C HIS A 134 -16.25 -6.20 -6.24
N ASP A 135 -16.65 -6.64 -7.43
CA ASP A 135 -15.82 -6.61 -8.63
C ASP A 135 -16.37 -5.61 -9.64
N ASP A 136 -15.63 -4.55 -9.94
CA ASP A 136 -16.09 -3.51 -10.86
C ASP A 136 -14.95 -2.68 -11.48
N TRP A 137 -15.33 -1.84 -12.43
CA TRP A 137 -14.51 -0.73 -12.93
C TRP A 137 -14.82 0.54 -12.14
N PHE A 138 -13.76 1.20 -11.68
CA PHE A 138 -13.83 2.45 -10.93
C PHE A 138 -13.20 3.57 -11.74
N GLU A 139 -13.97 4.62 -12.02
CA GLU A 139 -13.50 5.81 -12.74
C GLU A 139 -12.46 6.57 -11.90
N LEU A 140 -11.31 6.82 -12.50
CA LEU A 140 -10.28 7.67 -11.92
C LEU A 140 -10.49 9.11 -12.36
N THR A 141 -10.20 10.05 -11.47
CA THR A 141 -10.26 11.47 -11.77
C THR A 141 -8.93 12.16 -11.48
N PHE A 142 -8.64 13.22 -12.23
CA PHE A 142 -7.54 14.14 -11.95
C PHE A 142 -7.99 15.58 -12.16
N LYS A 143 -7.92 16.39 -11.11
CA LYS A 143 -8.36 17.80 -11.13
C LYS A 143 -9.79 17.97 -11.68
N GLY A 144 -10.69 17.07 -11.28
CA GLY A 144 -12.10 17.09 -11.67
C GLY A 144 -12.39 16.66 -13.11
N ARG A 145 -11.45 15.98 -13.78
CA ARG A 145 -11.63 15.40 -15.11
C ARG A 145 -11.40 13.89 -15.07
N GLU A 146 -12.06 13.17 -15.96
CA GLU A 146 -11.82 11.74 -16.20
C GLU A 146 -10.33 11.47 -16.48
N ALA A 147 -9.79 10.42 -15.88
CA ALA A 147 -8.40 9.99 -15.95
C ALA A 147 -8.28 8.48 -16.17
N GLY A 148 -9.23 7.91 -16.92
CA GLY A 148 -9.33 6.48 -17.19
C GLY A 148 -10.06 5.73 -16.07
N GLU A 149 -9.96 4.40 -16.11
CA GLU A 149 -10.66 3.52 -15.18
C GLU A 149 -9.72 2.42 -14.66
N LEU A 150 -10.00 1.95 -13.45
CA LEU A 150 -9.28 0.87 -12.79
C LEU A 150 -10.24 -0.27 -12.45
N GLN A 151 -9.93 -1.47 -12.90
CA GLN A 151 -10.68 -2.66 -12.51
C GLN A 151 -10.12 -3.23 -11.20
N LEU A 152 -10.96 -3.35 -10.19
CA LEU A 152 -10.63 -3.96 -8.90
C LEU A 152 -11.56 -5.13 -8.61
N GLN A 153 -11.01 -6.16 -7.97
CA GLN A 153 -11.79 -7.17 -7.27
C GLN A 153 -11.58 -7.00 -5.77
N LEU A 154 -12.68 -6.97 -5.02
CA LEU A 154 -12.67 -6.77 -3.58
C LEU A 154 -13.36 -7.94 -2.90
N THR A 155 -12.78 -8.45 -1.82
CA THR A 155 -13.39 -9.48 -0.98
C THR A 155 -13.23 -9.12 0.48
N TYR A 156 -14.29 -9.24 1.26
CA TYR A 156 -14.27 -9.01 2.71
C TYR A 156 -14.48 -10.32 3.47
N TYR A 157 -13.51 -10.69 4.29
CA TYR A 157 -13.59 -11.83 5.19
C TYR A 157 -13.89 -11.35 6.61
N SER A 158 -15.14 -11.50 7.04
CA SER A 158 -15.55 -11.19 8.41
C SER A 158 -14.91 -12.16 9.42
N TYR A 159 -14.37 -11.63 10.50
CA TYR A 159 -13.88 -12.41 11.64
C TYR A 159 -14.95 -12.60 12.72
N VAL A 160 -16.06 -11.88 12.62
CA VAL A 160 -17.22 -12.11 13.47
C VAL A 160 -17.82 -13.45 13.07
N ARG A 161 -17.80 -14.42 14.00
CA ARG A 161 -18.43 -15.72 13.81
C ARG A 161 -19.88 -15.50 13.37
N ALA A 162 -20.22 -15.97 12.17
CA ALA A 162 -21.61 -16.16 11.80
C ALA A 162 -22.19 -17.17 12.79
N PHE A 163 -23.02 -16.70 13.72
CA PHE A 163 -23.92 -17.57 14.46
C PHE A 163 -24.98 -18.03 13.45
N TYR A 164 -24.72 -19.14 12.76
CA TYR A 164 -25.77 -19.84 12.06
C TYR A 164 -26.75 -20.36 13.13
N PRO A 165 -28.04 -19.99 13.08
CA PRO A 165 -29.06 -20.50 14.00
C PRO A 165 -29.30 -22.00 13.82
#